data_AF-A0A3B0RIP3-F1
#
_entry.id   AF-A0A3B0RIP3-F1
#
_cell.length_a   1.000
_cell.length_b   1.000
_cell.length_c   1.000
_cell.angle_alpha   90.00
_cell.angle_beta   90.00
_cell.angle_gamma   90.00
#
_symmetry.space_group_name_H-M   'P 1'
#
loop_
_entity.id
_entity.type
_entity.pdbx_description
1 polymer ?
#
loop_
_entity_poly.entity_id
_entity_poly.type
_entity_poly.pdbx_seq_one_letter_code
_entity_poly.pdbx_strand_id
1 'polypeptide(L)'
;MEFFAGILPGILDLPNIHPLFVHFPIALLCGFLLLEALGAIMDKKCLRSTASAMLYLGTLATIVTFASGLAAAGSVGHDKIVHEVMTCHKSFALGVLILSIILSVWRIAVGERFSTFWRTIHFIVGIIMIVFLFMAADKGGTMVYKYGVGVQAVQTTGDHAHSGAEASDQQDDGHHAGGDTGAAHGH
;
A
#
# COMPACT_ATOMS: atom_id res chain seq x y z
N MET A 1 28.57 6.44 -11.39
CA MET A 1 27.10 6.25 -11.37
C MET A 1 26.49 6.24 -12.78
N GLU A 2 27.10 6.92 -13.76
CA GLU A 2 26.74 6.93 -15.19
C GLU A 2 26.44 5.55 -15.82
N PHE A 3 27.26 4.52 -15.53
CA PHE A 3 27.06 3.17 -16.10
C PHE A 3 25.74 2.51 -15.68
N PHE A 4 25.31 2.69 -14.42
CA PHE A 4 24.04 2.15 -13.94
C PHE A 4 22.84 2.92 -14.47
N ALA A 5 23.00 4.23 -14.73
CA ALA A 5 21.96 5.06 -15.33
C ALA A 5 21.63 4.65 -16.77
N GLY A 6 22.60 4.12 -17.51
CA GLY A 6 22.36 3.56 -18.85
C GLY A 6 21.70 2.17 -18.88
N ILE A 7 21.80 1.38 -17.81
CA ILE A 7 21.35 -0.03 -17.79
C ILE A 7 20.00 -0.19 -17.07
N LEU A 8 19.80 0.52 -15.95
CA LEU A 8 18.61 0.40 -15.10
C LEU A 8 18.00 1.78 -14.76
N PRO A 9 17.65 2.60 -15.77
CA PRO A 9 17.14 3.96 -15.53
C PRO A 9 15.89 3.95 -14.63
N GLY A 10 14.96 3.01 -14.84
CA GLY A 10 13.73 2.91 -14.06
C GLY A 10 13.93 2.62 -12.57
N ILE A 11 15.05 1.99 -12.17
CA ILE A 11 15.36 1.79 -10.73
C ILE A 11 15.83 3.10 -10.08
N LEU A 12 16.53 3.95 -10.84
CA LEU A 12 17.04 5.23 -10.34
C LEU A 12 15.93 6.29 -10.24
N ASP A 13 14.92 6.19 -11.10
CA ASP A 13 13.78 7.12 -11.11
C ASP A 13 12.68 6.74 -10.10
N LEU A 14 12.82 5.63 -9.37
CA LEU A 14 11.87 5.22 -8.35
C LEU A 14 11.86 6.25 -7.21
N PRO A 15 10.70 6.89 -6.92
CA PRO A 15 10.59 7.78 -5.77
C PRO A 15 10.69 7.01 -4.44
N ASN A 16 10.54 5.67 -4.50
CA ASN A 16 10.60 4.79 -3.34
C ASN A 16 11.05 3.39 -3.77
N ILE A 17 12.02 2.82 -3.05
CA ILE A 17 12.52 1.47 -3.27
C ILE A 17 11.61 0.37 -2.69
N HIS A 18 10.70 0.71 -1.77
CA HIS A 18 9.82 -0.25 -1.09
C HIS A 18 9.03 -1.15 -2.06
N PRO A 19 8.39 -0.65 -3.13
CA PRO A 19 7.66 -1.49 -4.09
C PRO A 19 8.55 -2.53 -4.82
N LEU A 20 9.87 -2.32 -4.88
CA LEU A 20 10.79 -3.33 -5.41
C LEU A 20 10.82 -4.55 -4.49
N PHE A 21 10.83 -4.32 -3.18
CA PHE A 21 10.98 -5.40 -2.19
C PHE A 21 9.66 -6.12 -1.86
N VAL A 22 8.48 -5.51 -2.08
CA VAL A 22 7.19 -6.15 -1.70
C VAL A 22 6.90 -7.45 -2.45
N HIS A 23 7.48 -7.65 -3.63
CA HIS A 23 7.22 -8.83 -4.47
C HIS A 23 7.80 -10.11 -3.85
N PHE A 24 8.95 -10.01 -3.19
CA PHE A 24 9.64 -11.13 -2.57
C PHE A 24 8.85 -11.79 -1.43
N PRO A 25 8.42 -11.09 -0.36
CA PRO A 25 7.63 -11.71 0.70
C PRO A 25 6.30 -12.24 0.16
N ILE A 26 5.68 -11.56 -0.82
CA ILE A 26 4.44 -12.05 -1.43
C ILE A 26 4.65 -13.41 -2.10
N ALA A 27 5.61 -13.51 -3.01
CA ALA A 27 5.87 -14.75 -3.73
C ALA A 27 6.40 -15.87 -2.81
N LEU A 28 7.35 -15.54 -1.93
CA LEU A 28 8.02 -16.52 -1.08
C LEU A 28 7.11 -17.10 0.00
N LEU A 29 6.31 -16.28 0.68
CA LEU A 29 5.42 -16.77 1.73
C LEU A 29 4.22 -17.53 1.15
N CYS A 30 3.65 -17.08 0.02
CA CYS A 30 2.63 -17.84 -0.70
C CYS A 30 3.18 -19.18 -1.19
N GLY A 31 4.40 -19.19 -1.74
CA GLY A 31 5.10 -20.39 -2.18
C GLY A 31 5.37 -21.36 -1.01
N PHE A 32 5.78 -20.85 0.15
CA PHE A 32 5.90 -21.65 1.38
C PHE A 32 4.60 -22.38 1.70
N LEU A 33 3.47 -21.67 1.76
CA LEU A 33 2.20 -22.28 2.15
C LEU A 33 1.74 -23.33 1.12
N LEU A 34 1.92 -23.04 -0.17
CA LEU A 34 1.61 -23.97 -1.26
C LEU A 34 2.45 -25.24 -1.18
N LEU A 35 3.77 -25.11 -1.01
CA LEU A 35 4.67 -26.26 -0.91
C LEU A 35 4.45 -27.05 0.40
N GLU A 36 4.07 -26.39 1.49
CA GLU A 36 3.71 -27.07 2.73
C GLU A 36 2.45 -27.93 2.55
N ALA A 37 1.43 -27.40 1.85
CA ALA A 37 0.22 -28.16 1.50
C ALA A 37 0.52 -29.34 0.57
N LEU A 38 1.26 -29.11 -0.51
CA LEU A 38 1.65 -30.16 -1.46
C LEU A 38 2.54 -31.23 -0.80
N GLY A 39 3.47 -30.81 0.06
CA GLY A 39 4.32 -31.71 0.82
C GLY A 39 3.55 -32.57 1.82
N ALA A 40 2.43 -32.07 2.35
CA ALA A 40 1.52 -32.83 3.20
C ALA A 40 0.67 -33.83 2.41
N ILE A 41 0.18 -33.46 1.23
CA ILE A 41 -0.66 -34.33 0.37
C ILE A 41 0.17 -35.42 -0.30
N MET A 42 1.36 -35.09 -0.81
CA MET A 42 2.21 -36.00 -1.59
C MET A 42 3.22 -36.77 -0.73
N ASP A 43 3.27 -36.50 0.58
CA ASP A 43 4.24 -37.04 1.56
C ASP A 43 5.71 -36.96 1.12
N LYS A 44 6.07 -35.90 0.37
CA LYS A 44 7.43 -35.69 -0.14
C LYS A 44 8.24 -34.79 0.81
N LYS A 45 9.24 -35.36 1.48
CA LYS A 45 10.19 -34.61 2.33
C LYS A 45 10.88 -33.44 1.62
N CYS A 46 11.23 -33.61 0.34
CA CYS A 46 11.86 -32.55 -0.46
C CYS A 46 10.99 -31.28 -0.59
N LEU A 47 9.67 -31.44 -0.78
CA LEU A 47 8.75 -30.30 -0.85
C LEU A 47 8.68 -29.54 0.48
N ARG A 48 8.67 -30.25 1.61
CA ARG A 48 8.69 -29.63 2.95
C ARG A 48 10.00 -28.92 3.26
N SER A 49 11.13 -29.50 2.84
CA SER A 49 12.44 -28.85 2.97
C SER A 49 12.47 -27.55 2.16
N THR A 50 11.96 -27.59 0.93
CA THR A 50 11.84 -26.41 0.06
C THR A 50 10.89 -25.36 0.66
N ALA A 51 9.74 -25.78 1.21
CA ALA A 51 8.82 -24.91 1.93
C ALA A 51 9.51 -24.19 3.11
N SER A 52 10.36 -24.90 3.85
CA SER A 52 11.16 -24.31 4.94
C SER A 52 12.10 -23.22 4.41
N ALA A 53 12.82 -23.49 3.32
CA ALA A 53 13.68 -22.51 2.69
C ALA A 53 12.90 -21.27 2.22
N MET A 54 11.72 -21.46 1.61
CA MET A 54 10.85 -20.35 1.21
C MET A 54 10.35 -19.52 2.40
N LEU A 55 10.00 -20.17 3.51
CA LEU A 55 9.60 -19.47 4.74
C LEU A 55 10.74 -18.61 5.29
N TYR A 56 11.96 -19.13 5.36
CA TYR A 56 13.11 -18.38 5.89
C TYR A 56 13.50 -17.22 4.98
N LEU A 57 13.58 -17.45 3.67
CA LEU A 57 13.85 -16.39 2.70
C LEU A 57 12.71 -15.35 2.67
N GLY A 58 11.45 -15.79 2.76
CA GLY A 58 10.29 -14.91 2.83
C GLY A 58 10.27 -14.06 4.10
N THR A 59 10.69 -14.62 5.24
CA THR A 59 10.83 -13.88 6.50
C THR A 59 11.94 -12.82 6.38
N LEU A 60 13.10 -13.18 5.84
CA LEU A 60 14.19 -12.23 5.60
C LEU A 60 13.76 -11.11 4.65
N ALA A 61 13.09 -11.46 3.55
CA ALA A 61 12.53 -10.49 2.62
C ALA A 61 11.51 -9.58 3.32
N THR A 62 10.63 -10.12 4.17
CA THR A 62 9.66 -9.34 4.94
C THR A 62 10.34 -8.31 5.85
N ILE A 63 11.44 -8.68 6.50
CA ILE A 63 12.24 -7.75 7.33
C ILE A 63 12.74 -6.56 6.48
N VAL A 64 13.35 -6.85 5.32
CA VAL A 64 13.86 -5.82 4.40
C VAL A 64 12.73 -4.94 3.85
N THR A 65 11.62 -5.56 3.45
CA THR A 65 10.43 -4.86 2.95
C THR A 65 9.80 -3.97 4.01
N PHE A 66 9.69 -4.44 5.25
CA PHE A 66 9.13 -3.66 6.35
C PHE A 66 10.04 -2.47 6.70
N ALA A 67 11.35 -2.68 6.76
CA ALA A 67 12.33 -1.61 7.01
C ALA A 67 12.29 -0.53 5.91
N SER A 68 12.27 -0.93 4.63
CA SER A 68 12.14 0.02 3.52
C SER A 68 10.79 0.75 3.53
N GLY A 69 9.71 0.10 3.95
CA GLY A 69 8.40 0.72 4.11
C GLY A 69 8.37 1.78 5.21
N LEU A 70 9.04 1.54 6.34
CA LEU A 70 9.20 2.54 7.40
C LEU A 70 10.00 3.76 6.93
N ALA A 71 11.08 3.54 6.18
CA ALA A 71 11.87 4.63 5.61
C ALA A 71 11.02 5.49 4.65
N ALA A 72 10.20 4.85 3.83
CA ALA A 72 9.29 5.53 2.91
C ALA A 72 8.17 6.31 3.59
N ALA A 73 7.61 5.81 4.68
CA ALA A 73 6.53 6.48 5.40
C ALA A 73 6.95 7.85 5.94
N GLY A 74 8.25 8.05 6.21
CA GLY A 74 8.79 9.33 6.66
C GLY A 74 9.01 10.38 5.56
N SER A 75 8.99 9.99 4.28
CA SER A 75 9.35 10.86 3.16
C SER A 75 8.17 11.34 2.32
N VAL A 76 6.96 10.82 2.55
CA VAL A 76 5.80 11.11 1.70
C VAL A 76 4.83 12.06 2.41
N GLY A 77 4.53 13.19 1.77
CA GLY A 77 3.44 14.07 2.20
C GLY A 77 2.09 13.41 1.95
N HIS A 78 1.24 13.35 2.97
CA HIS A 78 -0.06 12.69 2.91
C HIS A 78 -1.10 13.43 3.76
N ASP A 79 -2.37 13.38 3.34
CA ASP A 79 -3.49 13.89 4.14
C ASP A 79 -3.93 12.90 5.24
N LYS A 80 -4.95 13.26 6.03
CA LYS A 80 -5.47 12.41 7.10
C LYS A 80 -6.03 11.06 6.62
N ILE A 81 -6.70 11.02 5.48
CA ILE A 81 -7.32 9.81 4.92
C ILE A 81 -6.22 8.84 4.48
N VAL A 82 -5.21 9.34 3.77
CA VAL A 82 -4.07 8.53 3.32
C VAL A 82 -3.27 8.02 4.52
N HIS A 83 -3.10 8.84 5.57
CA HIS A 83 -2.43 8.43 6.80
C HIS A 83 -3.13 7.26 7.51
N GLU A 84 -4.47 7.25 7.54
CA GLU A 84 -5.25 6.16 8.13
C GLU A 84 -5.09 4.85 7.34
N VAL A 85 -5.19 4.91 6.01
CA VAL A 85 -4.97 3.74 5.13
C VAL A 85 -3.55 3.21 5.29
N MET A 86 -2.56 4.09 5.36
CA MET A 86 -1.16 3.73 5.58
C MET A 86 -0.93 3.08 6.95
N THR A 87 -1.60 3.57 8.00
CA THR A 87 -1.53 2.98 9.34
C THR A 87 -2.13 1.57 9.37
N CYS A 88 -3.24 1.36 8.66
CA CYS A 88 -3.82 0.02 8.46
C CYS A 88 -2.85 -0.90 7.71
N HIS A 89 -2.30 -0.43 6.58
CA HIS A 89 -1.29 -1.18 5.80
C HIS A 89 -0.10 -1.61 6.67
N LYS A 90 0.47 -0.66 7.42
CA LYS A 90 1.59 -0.91 8.34
C LYS A 90 1.24 -1.94 9.42
N SER A 91 0.03 -1.88 9.97
CA SER A 91 -0.42 -2.82 11.02
C SER A 91 -0.51 -4.25 10.49
N PHE A 92 -1.08 -4.43 9.30
CA PHE A 92 -1.11 -5.75 8.65
C PHE A 92 0.30 -6.24 8.30
N ALA A 93 1.15 -5.37 7.74
CA ALA A 93 2.55 -5.70 7.43
C ALA A 93 3.35 -6.11 8.68
N LEU A 94 3.13 -5.45 9.82
CA LEU A 94 3.74 -5.83 11.09
C LEU A 94 3.25 -7.20 11.56
N GLY A 95 1.97 -7.52 11.37
CA GLY A 95 1.45 -8.86 11.65
C GLY A 95 2.10 -9.94 10.78
N VAL A 96 2.31 -9.69 9.48
CA VAL A 96 3.06 -10.62 8.60
C VAL A 96 4.49 -10.81 9.10
N LEU A 97 5.18 -9.73 9.49
CA LEU A 97 6.54 -9.79 10.02
C LEU A 97 6.61 -10.65 11.30
N ILE A 98 5.74 -10.40 12.26
CA ILE A 98 5.71 -11.14 13.52
C ILE A 98 5.37 -12.62 13.28
N LEU A 99 4.34 -12.91 12.49
CA LEU A 99 3.91 -14.28 12.20
C LEU A 99 4.97 -15.07 11.44
N SER A 100 5.63 -14.46 10.45
CA SER A 100 6.70 -15.11 9.68
C SER A 100 7.93 -15.43 10.54
N ILE A 101 8.31 -14.54 11.47
CA ILE A 101 9.36 -14.80 12.47
C ILE A 101 8.94 -15.94 13.40
N ILE A 102 7.72 -15.91 13.96
CA ILE A 102 7.22 -16.96 14.86
C ILE A 102 7.23 -18.31 14.16
N LEU A 103 6.69 -18.40 12.94
CA LEU A 103 6.65 -19.63 12.15
C LEU A 103 8.05 -20.15 11.82
N SER A 104 8.99 -19.25 11.50
CA SER A 104 10.39 -19.59 11.22
C SER A 104 11.09 -20.14 12.46
N VAL A 105 11.02 -19.43 13.59
CA VAL A 105 11.63 -19.83 14.86
C VAL A 105 11.02 -21.13 15.35
N TRP A 106 9.70 -21.28 15.29
CA TRP A 106 9.03 -22.54 15.63
C TRP A 106 9.57 -23.68 14.78
N ARG A 107 9.65 -23.50 13.46
CA ARG A 107 10.13 -24.56 12.56
C ARG A 107 11.55 -25.02 12.89
N ILE A 108 12.44 -24.07 13.21
CA ILE A 108 13.81 -24.36 13.65
C ILE A 108 13.81 -25.09 14.99
N ALA A 109 13.03 -24.63 15.96
CA ALA A 109 13.01 -25.17 17.33
C ALA A 109 12.51 -26.61 17.40
N VAL A 110 11.54 -26.99 16.56
CA VAL A 110 10.93 -28.34 16.58
C VAL A 110 11.66 -29.32 15.65
N GLY A 111 12.31 -28.84 14.58
CA GLY A 111 13.11 -29.68 13.67
C GLY A 111 12.28 -30.80 12.99
N GLU A 112 12.84 -32.02 12.84
CA GLU A 112 12.12 -33.16 12.25
C GLU A 112 11.07 -33.78 13.20
N ARG A 113 10.99 -33.36 14.47
CA ARG A 113 10.10 -33.96 15.49
C ARG A 113 8.67 -33.38 15.49
N PHE A 114 8.20 -32.89 14.35
CA PHE A 114 6.85 -32.34 14.23
C PHE A 114 5.80 -33.45 14.33
N SER A 115 5.15 -33.55 15.48
CA SER A 115 3.87 -34.27 15.59
C SER A 115 2.86 -33.68 14.60
N THR A 116 2.00 -34.53 14.05
CA THR A 116 0.97 -34.15 13.08
C THR A 116 0.09 -33.00 13.61
N PHE A 117 -0.22 -32.98 14.91
CA PHE A 117 -0.99 -31.91 15.55
C PHE A 117 -0.32 -30.53 15.42
N TRP A 118 0.94 -30.41 15.83
CA TRP A 118 1.70 -29.15 15.76
C TRP A 118 1.95 -28.69 14.34
N ARG A 119 2.07 -29.62 13.40
CA ARG A 119 2.20 -29.31 11.98
C ARG A 119 0.92 -28.69 11.42
N THR A 120 -0.25 -29.21 11.80
CA THR A 120 -1.54 -28.60 11.42
C THR A 120 -1.67 -27.19 11.98
N ILE A 121 -1.28 -26.96 13.24
CA ILE A 121 -1.30 -25.60 13.82
C ILE A 121 -0.35 -24.67 13.06
N HIS A 122 0.88 -25.11 12.78
CA HIS A 122 1.84 -24.32 11.99
C HIS A 122 1.26 -23.92 10.63
N PHE A 123 0.61 -24.85 9.94
CA PHE A 123 -0.07 -24.58 8.68
C PHE A 123 -1.24 -23.58 8.81
N ILE A 124 -2.09 -23.71 9.83
CA ILE A 124 -3.20 -22.77 10.09
C ILE A 124 -2.67 -21.37 10.38
N VAL A 125 -1.63 -21.24 11.20
CA VAL A 125 -0.98 -19.95 11.48
C VAL A 125 -0.37 -19.38 10.19
N GLY A 126 0.17 -20.23 9.32
CA GLY A 126 0.60 -19.86 7.96
C GLY A 126 -0.53 -19.28 7.10
N ILE A 127 -1.74 -19.86 7.14
CA ILE A 127 -2.91 -19.30 6.44
C ILE A 127 -3.25 -17.91 6.99
N ILE A 128 -3.27 -17.73 8.31
CA ILE A 128 -3.56 -16.43 8.94
C ILE A 128 -2.54 -15.37 8.49
N MET A 129 -1.26 -15.73 8.43
CA MET A 129 -0.20 -14.87 7.91
C MET A 129 -0.47 -14.46 6.46
N ILE A 130 -0.91 -15.38 5.60
CA ILE A 130 -1.25 -15.07 4.20
C ILE A 130 -2.47 -14.15 4.10
N VAL A 131 -3.48 -14.29 4.97
CA VAL A 131 -4.60 -13.34 5.02
C VAL A 131 -4.10 -11.93 5.35
N PHE A 132 -3.22 -11.79 6.34
CA PHE A 132 -2.63 -10.51 6.70
C PHE A 132 -1.80 -9.93 5.55
N LEU A 133 -1.06 -10.77 4.83
CA LEU A 133 -0.28 -10.39 3.65
C LEU A 133 -1.18 -9.84 2.54
N PHE A 134 -2.32 -10.48 2.26
CA PHE A 134 -3.29 -9.97 1.29
C PHE A 134 -3.92 -8.65 1.73
N MET A 135 -4.27 -8.49 3.01
CA MET A 135 -4.80 -7.23 3.54
C MET A 135 -3.77 -6.09 3.44
N ALA A 136 -2.49 -6.39 3.74
CA ALA A 136 -1.41 -5.42 3.56
C ALA A 136 -1.26 -5.04 2.08
N ALA A 137 -1.28 -6.02 1.15
CA ALA A 137 -1.17 -5.79 -0.28
C ALA A 137 -2.34 -4.95 -0.84
N ASP A 138 -3.58 -5.22 -0.41
CA ASP A 138 -4.79 -4.46 -0.78
C ASP A 138 -4.67 -2.98 -0.40
N LYS A 139 -4.28 -2.71 0.86
CA LYS A 139 -4.10 -1.33 1.33
C LYS A 139 -2.90 -0.65 0.66
N GLY A 140 -1.83 -1.39 0.38
CA GLY A 140 -0.69 -0.93 -0.40
C GLY A 140 -1.11 -0.50 -1.81
N GLY A 141 -1.87 -1.34 -2.50
CA GLY A 141 -2.44 -1.03 -3.81
C GLY A 141 -3.38 0.17 -3.76
N THR A 142 -4.22 0.28 -2.74
CA THR A 142 -5.10 1.45 -2.54
C THR A 142 -4.28 2.74 -2.42
N MET A 143 -3.20 2.76 -1.63
CA MET A 143 -2.34 3.93 -1.51
C MET A 143 -1.74 4.36 -2.86
N VAL A 144 -1.18 3.42 -3.62
CA VAL A 144 -0.52 3.72 -4.89
C VAL A 144 -1.52 4.08 -5.99
N TYR A 145 -2.53 3.24 -6.21
CA TYR A 145 -3.41 3.33 -7.38
C TYR A 145 -4.61 4.27 -7.18
N LYS A 146 -5.12 4.42 -5.95
CA LYS A 146 -6.24 5.32 -5.67
C LYS A 146 -5.77 6.70 -5.22
N TYR A 147 -4.72 6.75 -4.39
CA TYR A 147 -4.26 7.99 -3.76
C TYR A 147 -2.93 8.53 -4.32
N GLY A 148 -2.31 7.85 -5.29
CA GLY A 148 -1.09 8.32 -5.93
C GLY A 148 0.13 8.38 -5.01
N VAL A 149 0.13 7.63 -3.91
CA VAL A 149 1.23 7.63 -2.94
C VAL A 149 2.48 7.03 -3.58
N GLY A 150 3.56 7.82 -3.62
CA GLY A 150 4.85 7.35 -4.15
C GLY A 150 4.87 7.16 -5.67
N VAL A 151 4.04 7.89 -6.41
CA VAL A 151 4.11 7.98 -7.88
C VAL A 151 4.10 9.45 -8.32
N GLN A 152 4.73 9.73 -9.46
CA GLN A 152 4.68 11.06 -10.06
C GLN A 152 3.34 11.23 -10.81
N ALA A 153 2.65 12.33 -10.56
CA ALA A 153 1.46 12.67 -11.34
C ALA A 153 1.87 12.94 -12.79
N VAL A 154 1.19 12.31 -13.74
CA VAL A 154 1.31 12.69 -15.16
C VAL A 154 0.77 14.10 -15.28
N GLN A 155 1.62 15.06 -15.65
CA GLN A 155 1.14 16.40 -16.01
C GLN A 155 0.37 16.28 -17.31
N THR A 156 -0.95 16.29 -17.22
CA THR A 156 -1.81 16.40 -18.40
C THR A 156 -1.65 17.84 -18.92
N THR A 157 -0.94 18.00 -20.04
CA THR A 157 -1.01 19.24 -20.84
C THR A 157 -2.41 19.32 -21.43
N GLY A 158 -3.33 19.91 -20.66
CA GLY A 158 -4.72 20.12 -21.00
C GLY A 158 -5.21 21.40 -20.33
N ASP A 159 -5.36 22.41 -21.15
CA ASP A 159 -5.82 23.76 -20.87
C ASP A 159 -6.99 23.87 -19.89
N HIS A 160 -6.74 24.45 -18.72
CA HIS A 160 -7.74 25.27 -18.02
C HIS A 160 -7.10 26.58 -17.60
N ALA A 161 -6.98 27.48 -18.58
CA ALA A 161 -7.01 28.90 -18.32
C ALA A 161 -8.35 29.23 -17.65
N HIS A 162 -8.37 29.27 -16.31
CA HIS A 162 -9.35 30.07 -15.61
C HIS A 162 -8.98 31.54 -15.85
N SER A 163 -9.39 32.05 -17.00
CA SER A 163 -9.58 33.48 -17.22
C SER A 163 -10.59 33.96 -16.19
N GLY A 164 -10.10 34.64 -15.16
CA GLY A 164 -10.93 35.52 -14.34
C GLY A 164 -11.46 36.63 -15.23
N ALA A 165 -12.66 36.43 -15.77
CA ALA A 165 -13.46 37.53 -16.29
C ALA A 165 -14.36 37.98 -15.13
N GLU A 166 -13.85 38.93 -14.36
CA GLU A 166 -14.69 39.84 -13.58
C GLU A 166 -15.55 40.60 -14.60
N ALA A 167 -16.84 40.28 -14.66
CA ALA A 167 -17.83 41.13 -15.29
C ALA A 167 -18.43 42.02 -14.19
N SER A 168 -17.77 43.15 -13.97
CA SER A 168 -18.37 44.36 -13.41
C SER A 168 -19.48 44.84 -14.35
N ASP A 169 -20.72 44.84 -13.88
CA ASP A 169 -21.82 45.54 -14.55
C ASP A 169 -22.35 46.63 -13.61
N GLN A 170 -21.78 47.83 -13.76
CA GLN A 170 -22.26 49.10 -13.23
C GLN A 170 -22.02 50.17 -14.30
N GLN A 171 -23.10 50.65 -14.93
CA GLN A 171 -23.47 52.05 -15.23
C GLN A 171 -24.52 52.07 -16.35
N ASP A 172 -25.76 52.56 -16.16
CA ASP A 172 -26.27 53.92 -15.87
C ASP A 172 -26.79 54.60 -17.16
N ASP A 173 -27.72 55.53 -16.98
CA ASP A 173 -28.43 56.44 -17.90
C ASP A 173 -29.78 55.92 -18.45
N GLY A 174 -30.95 56.55 -18.26
CA GLY A 174 -31.32 57.83 -17.66
C GLY A 174 -32.60 58.38 -18.34
N HIS A 175 -33.44 59.10 -17.55
CA HIS A 175 -34.42 60.14 -17.92
C HIS A 175 -35.95 59.87 -18.09
N HIS A 176 -36.70 60.42 -17.11
CA HIS A 176 -37.91 61.29 -17.18
C HIS A 176 -39.29 60.73 -17.61
N ALA A 177 -40.45 61.11 -17.05
CA ALA A 177 -40.86 62.24 -16.18
C ALA A 177 -42.25 62.01 -15.53
N GLY A 178 -42.55 62.82 -14.49
CA GLY A 178 -43.89 63.21 -14.01
C GLY A 178 -44.43 62.38 -12.84
N GLY A 179 -44.81 62.89 -11.67
CA GLY A 179 -45.21 64.23 -11.27
C GLY A 179 -46.57 64.14 -10.56
N ASP A 180 -46.61 64.60 -9.30
CA ASP A 180 -47.75 65.17 -8.55
C ASP A 180 -48.33 64.43 -7.31
N THR A 181 -47.99 65.02 -6.15
CA THR A 181 -48.72 65.33 -4.90
C THR A 181 -49.75 64.40 -4.25
N GLY A 182 -49.67 64.31 -2.91
CA GLY A 182 -50.86 64.56 -2.06
C GLY A 182 -51.12 63.68 -0.83
N ALA A 183 -50.60 64.11 0.33
CA ALA A 183 -51.26 64.20 1.64
C ALA A 183 -51.98 63.02 2.36
N ALA A 184 -51.49 62.73 3.57
CA ALA A 184 -52.17 62.75 4.89
C ALA A 184 -53.17 61.64 5.34
N HIS A 185 -52.83 61.11 6.54
CA HIS A 185 -53.64 60.76 7.73
C HIS A 185 -54.99 60.02 7.64
N GLY A 186 -55.11 58.96 8.47
CA GLY A 186 -56.27 58.82 9.37
C GLY A 186 -56.85 57.42 9.55
N HIS A 187 -56.78 56.93 10.81
CA HIS A 187 -57.56 55.87 11.48
C HIS A 187 -57.35 54.41 11.09
#